data_AF-A0A9D5TG74-F1
#
_entry.id   AF-A0A9D5TG74-F1
#
_cell.length_a   1.000
_cell.length_b   1.000
_cell.length_c   1.000
_cell.angle_alpha   90.00
_cell.angle_beta   90.00
_cell.angle_gamma   90.00
#
_symmetry.space_group_name_H-M   'P 1'
#
loop_
_entity.id
_entity.type
_entity.pdbx_description
1 polymer ?
#
loop_
_entity_poly.entity_id
_entity_poly.type
_entity_poly.pdbx_seq_one_letter_code
_entity_poly.pdbx_strand_id
1 'polypeptide(L)'
;METQMIDRIYELLTGECAPTANDPIVENMFAEGRTCDELYSNVYEANLRLCERLGVQEDADVELIIDAMMRISKLLGRKMFSYGAKYAAVEFDKK
;
A
#
# COMPACT_ATOMS: atom_id res chain seq x y z
N MET A 1 -5.56 15.39 -12.44
CA MET A 1 -5.03 16.06 -11.23
C MET A 1 -5.35 15.29 -9.96
N GLU A 2 -6.60 15.12 -9.53
CA GLU A 2 -6.94 14.46 -8.25
C GLU A 2 -6.39 13.03 -8.13
N THR A 3 -6.47 12.23 -9.18
CA THR A 3 -5.89 10.87 -9.22
C THR A 3 -4.36 10.86 -9.06
N GLN A 4 -3.65 11.84 -9.63
CA GLN A 4 -2.19 11.90 -9.56
C GLN A 4 -1.70 12.20 -8.13
N MET A 5 -2.44 13.03 -7.39
CA MET A 5 -2.10 13.31 -5.99
C MET A 5 -2.35 12.09 -5.09
N ILE A 6 -3.45 11.36 -5.31
CA ILE A 6 -3.75 10.16 -4.53
C ILE A 6 -2.71 9.07 -4.80
N ASP A 7 -2.32 8.86 -6.07
CA ASP A 7 -1.29 7.89 -6.41
C ASP A 7 0.07 8.30 -5.81
N ARG A 8 0.41 9.60 -5.82
CA ARG A 8 1.62 10.11 -5.16
C ARG A 8 1.62 9.88 -3.65
N ILE A 9 0.50 10.12 -2.97
CA ILE A 9 0.37 9.84 -1.53
C ILE A 9 0.55 8.35 -1.25
N TYR A 10 -0.03 7.49 -2.09
CA TYR A 10 0.12 6.05 -1.95
C TYR A 10 1.59 5.62 -2.11
N GLU A 11 2.30 6.12 -3.12
CA GLU A 11 3.73 5.83 -3.34
C GLU A 11 4.61 6.25 -2.15
N LEU A 12 4.32 7.40 -1.54
CA LEU A 12 5.02 7.86 -0.34
C LEU A 12 4.69 7.00 0.88
N LEU A 13 3.42 6.60 1.02
CA LEU A 13 2.93 5.73 2.10
C LEU A 13 3.57 4.34 2.05
N THR A 14 3.76 3.79 0.84
CA THR A 14 4.36 2.47 0.63
C THR A 14 5.89 2.51 0.56
N GLY A 15 6.49 3.70 0.48
CA GLY A 15 7.93 3.84 0.30
C GLY A 15 8.42 3.48 -1.10
N GLU A 16 7.52 3.35 -2.08
CA GLU A 16 7.85 3.15 -3.51
C GLU A 16 8.68 4.32 -4.06
N CYS A 17 8.60 5.50 -3.45
CA CYS A 17 9.33 6.70 -3.84
C CYS A 17 9.86 7.46 -2.63
N ALA A 18 11.01 8.13 -2.80
CA ALA A 18 11.49 9.10 -1.83
C ALA A 18 10.63 10.39 -1.85
N PRO A 19 10.40 11.02 -0.68
CA PRO A 19 9.73 12.32 -0.60
C PRO A 19 10.60 13.44 -1.14
N THR A 20 9.96 14.45 -1.73
CA THR A 20 10.56 15.70 -2.19
C THR A 20 10.05 16.87 -1.36
N ALA A 21 10.66 18.06 -1.52
CA ALA A 21 10.24 19.26 -0.79
C ALA A 21 8.81 19.73 -1.09
N ASN A 22 8.22 19.30 -2.22
CA ASN A 22 6.85 19.66 -2.62
C ASN A 22 5.83 18.58 -2.25
N ASP A 23 6.26 17.46 -1.67
CA ASP A 23 5.36 16.37 -1.31
C ASP A 23 4.60 16.65 -0.01
N PRO A 24 3.40 16.08 0.14
CA PRO A 24 2.71 16.09 1.42
C PRO A 24 3.50 15.31 2.47
N ILE A 25 3.34 15.69 3.74
CA ILE A 25 3.89 14.93 4.87
C ILE A 25 3.12 13.62 4.99
N VAL A 26 3.72 12.54 4.51
CA VAL A 26 3.18 11.17 4.53
C VAL A 26 4.22 10.28 5.20
N GLU A 27 3.80 9.52 6.20
CA GLU A 27 4.64 8.54 6.88
C GLU A 27 4.78 7.29 5.99
N ASN A 28 6.02 6.85 5.76
CA ASN A 28 6.26 5.57 5.10
C ASN A 28 5.93 4.42 6.07
N MET A 29 4.88 3.68 5.76
CA MET A 29 4.38 2.58 6.59
C MET A 29 5.22 1.31 6.47
N PHE A 30 6.04 1.20 5.43
CA PHE A 30 6.96 0.09 5.16
C PHE A 30 8.41 0.43 5.52
N ALA A 31 8.65 1.53 6.24
CA ALA A 31 9.97 1.78 6.81
C ALA A 31 10.36 0.65 7.79
N GLU A 32 11.65 0.40 7.94
CA GLU A 32 12.19 -0.67 8.80
C GLU A 32 11.60 -0.61 10.23
N GLY A 33 11.13 -1.77 10.71
CA GLY A 33 10.56 -1.91 12.05
C GLY A 33 9.13 -1.38 12.20
N ARG A 34 8.46 -1.03 11.09
CA ARG A 34 7.03 -0.72 11.08
C ARG A 34 6.21 -1.99 10.88
N THR A 35 4.94 -1.91 11.26
CA THR A 35 4.01 -3.05 11.14
C THR A 35 3.88 -3.58 9.71
N CYS A 36 3.88 -2.72 8.68
CA CYS A 36 3.79 -3.22 7.31
C CYS A 36 5.09 -3.90 6.84
N ASP A 37 6.25 -3.46 7.32
CA ASP A 37 7.55 -4.09 7.07
C ASP A 37 7.61 -5.49 7.70
N GLU A 38 7.19 -5.62 8.96
CA GLU A 38 7.10 -6.91 9.66
C GLU A 38 6.12 -7.87 8.98
N LEU A 39 4.91 -7.38 8.62
CA LEU A 39 3.91 -8.18 7.94
C LEU A 39 4.36 -8.62 6.55
N TYR A 40 5.02 -7.73 5.80
CA TYR A 40 5.57 -8.06 4.49
C TYR A 40 6.67 -9.13 4.60
N SER A 41 7.57 -9.00 5.58
CA SER A 41 8.59 -10.00 5.88
C SER A 41 7.96 -11.37 6.19
N ASN A 42 6.89 -11.41 6.98
CA ASN A 42 6.15 -12.64 7.27
C ASN A 42 5.52 -13.28 6.01
N VAL A 43 4.96 -12.47 5.11
CA VAL A 43 4.42 -12.95 3.82
C VAL A 43 5.54 -13.54 2.96
N TYR A 44 6.66 -12.84 2.85
CA TYR A 44 7.82 -13.28 2.08
C TYR A 44 8.39 -14.61 2.62
N GLU A 45 8.60 -14.72 3.92
CA GLU A 45 9.08 -15.96 4.53
C GLU A 45 8.07 -17.11 4.38
N ALA A 46 6.76 -16.81 4.45
CA ALA A 46 5.73 -17.81 4.21
C ALA A 46 5.74 -18.32 2.76
N ASN A 47 5.98 -17.43 1.79
CA ASN A 47 6.17 -17.79 0.39
C ASN A 47 7.38 -18.73 0.23
N LEU A 48 8.53 -18.37 0.79
CA LEU A 48 9.74 -19.19 0.73
C LEU A 48 9.52 -20.61 1.28
N ARG A 49 8.93 -20.72 2.49
CA ARG A 49 8.61 -22.02 3.09
C ARG A 49 7.62 -22.83 2.26
N LEU A 50 6.69 -22.17 1.55
CA LEU A 50 5.73 -22.85 0.68
C LEU A 50 6.40 -23.36 -0.59
N CYS A 51 7.19 -22.52 -1.28
CA CYS A 51 7.97 -22.91 -2.44
C CYS A 51 8.92 -24.09 -2.13
N GLU A 52 9.59 -24.06 -0.98
CA GLU A 52 10.44 -25.17 -0.52
C GLU A 52 9.66 -26.49 -0.39
N ARG A 53 8.47 -26.47 0.23
CA ARG A 53 7.61 -27.68 0.36
C ARG A 53 7.11 -28.19 -0.99
N LEU A 54 6.89 -27.29 -1.96
CA LEU A 54 6.44 -27.62 -3.30
C LEU A 54 7.59 -28.05 -4.23
N GLY A 55 8.84 -27.84 -3.82
CA GLY A 55 10.02 -28.12 -4.64
C GLY A 55 10.16 -27.18 -5.85
N VAL A 56 9.58 -25.98 -5.77
CA VAL A 56 9.67 -24.93 -6.80
C VAL A 56 10.43 -23.72 -6.24
N GLN A 57 10.94 -22.85 -7.12
CA GLN A 57 11.53 -21.58 -6.69
C GLN A 57 10.46 -20.51 -6.47
N GLU A 58 9.46 -20.48 -7.35
CA GLU A 58 8.34 -19.55 -7.34
C GLU A 58 7.06 -20.30 -7.71
N ASP A 59 5.94 -19.90 -7.10
CA ASP A 59 4.62 -20.44 -7.39
C ASP A 59 3.73 -19.34 -7.99
N ALA A 60 3.23 -19.57 -9.19
CA ALA A 60 2.49 -18.57 -9.95
C ALA A 60 1.14 -18.19 -9.31
N ASP A 61 0.50 -19.12 -8.60
CA ASP A 61 -0.79 -18.85 -7.96
C ASP A 61 -0.56 -18.04 -6.67
N VAL A 62 0.53 -18.28 -5.94
CA VAL A 62 0.91 -17.49 -4.77
C VAL A 62 1.23 -16.05 -5.17
N GLU A 63 2.06 -15.86 -6.19
CA GLU A 63 2.37 -14.52 -6.71
C GLU A 63 1.12 -13.79 -7.20
N LEU A 64 0.21 -14.51 -7.89
CA LEU A 64 -1.08 -13.96 -8.31
C LEU A 64 -1.94 -13.51 -7.11
N ILE A 65 -2.00 -14.30 -6.04
CA ILE A 65 -2.74 -13.95 -4.82
C ILE A 65 -2.15 -12.69 -4.19
N ILE A 66 -0.82 -12.62 -4.05
CA ILE A 66 -0.12 -11.47 -3.46
C ILE A 66 -0.38 -10.20 -4.29
N ASP A 67 -0.18 -10.25 -5.62
CA ASP A 67 -0.45 -9.12 -6.51
C ASP A 67 -1.92 -8.67 -6.45
N ALA A 68 -2.86 -9.63 -6.52
CA ALA A 68 -4.28 -9.32 -6.47
C ALA A 68 -4.66 -8.62 -5.15
N MET A 69 -4.15 -9.10 -4.02
CA MET A 69 -4.42 -8.52 -2.71
C MET A 69 -3.81 -7.11 -2.54
N MET A 70 -2.59 -6.89 -3.05
CA MET A 70 -1.97 -5.56 -3.06
C MET A 70 -2.78 -4.57 -3.92
N ARG A 71 -3.24 -5.01 -5.10
CA ARG A 71 -4.08 -4.19 -5.99
C ARG A 71 -5.44 -3.88 -5.40
N ILE A 72 -6.10 -4.86 -4.76
CA ILE A 72 -7.35 -4.63 -4.01
C ILE A 72 -7.13 -3.58 -2.93
N SER A 73 -6.05 -3.70 -2.15
CA SER A 73 -5.72 -2.77 -1.07
C SER A 73 -5.50 -1.35 -1.59
N LYS A 74 -4.77 -1.19 -2.71
CA LYS A 74 -4.58 0.10 -3.39
C LYS A 74 -5.91 0.71 -3.85
N LEU A 75 -6.80 -0.08 -4.46
CA LEU A 75 -8.11 0.39 -4.91
C LEU A 75 -8.97 0.86 -3.74
N LEU A 76 -9.01 0.09 -2.64
CA LEU A 76 -9.75 0.45 -1.44
C LEU A 76 -9.19 1.72 -0.79
N GLY A 77 -7.87 1.83 -0.65
CA GLY A 77 -7.20 3.02 -0.11
C GLY A 77 -7.54 4.28 -0.92
N ARG A 78 -7.49 4.21 -2.25
CA ARG A 78 -7.88 5.32 -3.13
C ARG A 78 -9.34 5.74 -2.94
N LYS A 79 -10.25 4.77 -2.80
CA LYS A 79 -11.68 5.05 -2.55
C LYS A 79 -11.89 5.69 -1.18
N MET A 80 -11.25 5.16 -0.14
CA MET A 80 -11.29 5.74 1.20
C MET A 80 -10.80 7.18 1.23
N PHE A 81 -9.66 7.46 0.60
CA PHE A 81 -9.14 8.83 0.49
C PHE A 81 -10.15 9.76 -0.21
N SER A 82 -10.69 9.31 -1.34
CA SER A 82 -11.68 10.08 -2.12
C SER A 82 -12.95 10.36 -1.31
N TYR A 83 -13.44 9.40 -0.54
CA TYR A 83 -14.60 9.60 0.34
C TYR A 83 -14.26 10.52 1.51
N GLY A 84 -13.10 10.33 2.16
CA GLY A 84 -12.64 11.17 3.26
C GLY A 84 -12.53 12.65 2.85
N ALA A 85 -11.96 12.94 1.68
CA ALA A 85 -11.88 14.29 1.15
C ALA A 85 -13.27 14.92 0.93
N LYS A 86 -14.23 14.15 0.39
CA LYS A 86 -15.62 14.61 0.22
C LYS A 86 -16.29 14.92 1.55
N TYR A 87 -16.19 14.03 2.54
CA TYR A 87 -16.81 14.23 3.85
C TYR A 87 -16.17 15.37 4.62
N ALA A 88 -14.85 15.54 4.53
CA ALA A 88 -14.16 16.68 5.11
C ALA A 88 -14.71 18.00 4.55
N ALA A 89 -14.83 18.12 3.21
CA ALA A 89 -15.40 19.32 2.58
C ALA A 89 -16.83 19.63 3.06
N VAL A 90 -17.67 18.60 3.22
CA VAL A 90 -19.04 18.75 3.73
C VAL A 90 -19.09 19.20 5.20
N GLU A 91 -18.16 18.75 6.04
CA GLU A 91 -18.11 19.13 7.46
C GLU A 91 -17.56 20.56 7.66
N PHE A 92 -16.71 21.06 6.74
CA PHE A 92 -16.20 22.44 6.79
C PHE A 92 -17.22 23.48 6.29
N ASP A 93 -18.20 23.11 5.46
CA ASP A 93 -19.29 23.99 5.03
C ASP A 93 -20.40 24.19 6.09
N LYS A 94 -20.34 23.43 7.21
CA LYS A 94 -21.29 23.54 8.33
C LYS A 94 -20.82 24.47 9.46
N LYS A 95 -19.65 25.10 9.34
CA LYS A 95 -19.10 26.07 10.30
C LYS A 95 -19.06 27.47 9.68
#